data_AF-A0A6B9YSZ3-F1
#
_entry.id   AF-A0A6B9YSZ3-F1
#
_cell.length_a   1.000
_cell.length_b   1.000
_cell.length_c   1.000
_cell.angle_alpha   90.00
_cell.angle_beta   90.00
_cell.angle_gamma   90.00
#
_symmetry.space_group_name_H-M   'P 1'
#
loop_
_entity.id
_entity.type
_entity.pdbx_description
1 polymer ?
#
loop_
_entity_poly.entity_id
_entity_poly.type
_entity_poly.pdbx_seq_one_letter_code
_entity_poly.pdbx_strand_id
1 'polypeptide(L)'
;MNAAAVVVLPVLWATAADEKKISQPAKKPLARVAPELAFYRKYTEALLRRYMKLSLEAGRAPSLLGREMFRGRVTHYRVQGFDDVIIFVHDVESCLKLLDAEQNHLIRRIALQEYTQTETAAMLNVPARTLVRRYDSALDRLTRLFLERRLLEPLVACQEAGIRP
;
A
#
# COMPACT_ATOMS: atom_id res chain seq x y z
N MET A 1 63.14 -32.28 12.51
CA MET A 1 61.94 -31.67 13.13
C MET A 1 61.77 -30.30 12.51
N ASN A 2 60.73 -30.10 11.69
CA ASN A 2 60.15 -28.80 11.35
C ASN A 2 58.85 -29.11 10.58
N ALA A 3 57.72 -28.93 11.26
CA ALA A 3 56.39 -29.22 10.77
C ALA A 3 55.92 -28.06 9.86
N ALA A 4 55.63 -28.36 8.60
CA ALA A 4 54.92 -27.45 7.71
C ALA A 4 53.41 -27.64 7.95
N ALA A 5 52.77 -26.64 8.54
CA ALA A 5 51.33 -26.63 8.74
C ALA A 5 50.64 -26.43 7.39
N VAL A 6 49.95 -27.46 6.90
CA VAL A 6 49.05 -27.37 5.75
C VAL A 6 47.81 -26.61 6.19
N VAL A 7 47.64 -25.38 5.69
CA VAL A 7 46.41 -24.61 5.86
C VAL A 7 45.35 -25.23 4.96
N VAL A 8 44.52 -26.10 5.53
CA VAL A 8 43.31 -26.59 4.87
C VAL A 8 42.22 -25.54 5.08
N LEU A 9 42.03 -24.66 4.09
CA LEU A 9 40.87 -23.78 4.04
C LEU A 9 39.63 -24.64 3.75
N PRO A 10 38.51 -24.47 4.48
CA PRO A 10 37.27 -25.14 4.14
C PRO A 10 36.80 -24.60 2.78
N VAL A 11 36.61 -25.51 1.84
CA VAL A 11 36.00 -25.24 0.53
C VAL A 11 34.56 -24.79 0.76
N LEU A 12 34.36 -23.49 0.83
CA LEU A 12 33.04 -22.87 0.74
C LEU A 12 32.54 -23.07 -0.69
N TRP A 13 31.59 -23.99 -0.89
CA TRP A 13 30.78 -24.00 -2.09
C TRP A 13 29.88 -22.76 -2.07
N ALA A 14 30.33 -21.72 -2.78
CA ALA A 14 29.44 -20.64 -3.20
C ALA A 14 28.44 -21.25 -4.19
N THR A 15 27.24 -21.58 -3.73
CA THR A 15 26.13 -21.72 -4.64
C THR A 15 25.91 -20.34 -5.25
N ALA A 16 26.19 -20.21 -6.54
CA ALA A 16 25.72 -19.08 -7.33
C ALA A 16 24.19 -19.14 -7.25
N ALA A 17 23.62 -18.46 -6.26
CA ALA A 17 22.23 -18.10 -6.25
C ALA A 17 22.08 -17.19 -7.47
N ASP A 18 21.55 -17.78 -8.53
CA ASP A 18 21.01 -17.10 -9.70
C ASP A 18 20.20 -15.91 -9.17
N GLU A 19 20.79 -14.72 -9.21
CA GLU A 19 20.11 -13.47 -8.93
C GLU A 19 19.05 -13.35 -10.02
N LYS A 20 17.89 -13.96 -9.77
CA LYS A 20 16.65 -13.58 -10.41
C LYS A 20 16.48 -12.11 -10.09
N LYS A 21 17.01 -11.26 -10.97
CA LYS A 21 16.58 -9.90 -11.16
C LYS A 21 15.08 -9.94 -11.01
N ILE A 22 14.59 -9.36 -9.91
CA ILE A 22 13.21 -8.99 -9.75
C ILE A 22 13.01 -7.97 -10.87
N SER A 23 12.66 -8.49 -12.04
CA SER A 23 12.28 -7.75 -13.22
C SER A 23 11.11 -6.92 -12.74
N GLN A 24 11.37 -5.65 -12.40
CA GLN A 24 10.32 -4.66 -12.23
C GLN A 24 9.48 -4.78 -13.50
N PRO A 25 8.23 -5.28 -13.42
CA PRO A 25 7.45 -5.50 -14.62
C PRO A 25 7.31 -4.15 -15.30
N ALA A 26 7.90 -4.07 -16.50
CA ALA A 26 7.99 -2.89 -17.34
C ALA A 26 6.74 -2.03 -17.17
N LYS A 27 6.94 -0.75 -16.88
CA LYS A 27 5.85 0.25 -16.81
C LYS A 27 5.19 0.33 -18.18
N LYS A 28 4.26 -0.58 -18.45
CA LYS A 28 3.33 -0.47 -19.56
C LYS A 28 2.56 0.83 -19.29
N PRO A 29 2.55 1.80 -20.22
CA PRO A 29 1.80 3.03 -20.01
C PRO A 29 0.34 2.61 -19.79
N LEU A 30 -0.18 2.89 -18.60
CA LEU A 30 -1.58 2.68 -18.27
C LEU A 30 -2.36 3.53 -19.27
N ALA A 31 -2.90 2.88 -20.30
CA ALA A 31 -3.81 3.50 -21.24
C ALA A 31 -4.88 4.23 -20.41
N ARG A 32 -4.99 5.53 -20.62
CA ARG A 32 -5.94 6.44 -19.97
C ARG A 32 -7.37 6.04 -20.32
N VAL A 33 -7.86 4.98 -19.71
CA VAL A 33 -9.29 4.85 -19.42
C VAL A 33 -9.37 5.40 -18.01
N ALA A 34 -9.89 6.61 -17.84
CA ALA A 34 -10.20 7.11 -16.50
C ALA A 34 -11.23 6.13 -15.92
N PRO A 35 -10.83 5.22 -15.00
CA PRO A 35 -11.80 4.33 -14.40
C PRO A 35 -12.76 5.23 -13.63
N GLU A 36 -14.03 4.85 -13.51
CA GLU A 36 -14.90 5.49 -12.52
C GLU A 36 -14.31 5.19 -11.13
N LEU A 37 -13.42 6.08 -10.65
CA LEU A 37 -12.65 5.92 -9.40
C LEU A 37 -13.57 5.71 -8.19
N ALA A 38 -14.83 6.15 -8.32
CA ALA A 38 -15.92 5.85 -7.41
C ALA A 38 -16.00 4.37 -7.01
N PHE A 39 -15.77 3.44 -7.94
CA PHE A 39 -15.80 1.99 -7.63
C PHE A 39 -14.69 1.55 -6.67
N TYR A 40 -13.55 2.25 -6.68
CA TYR A 40 -12.41 1.93 -5.84
C TYR A 40 -12.49 2.57 -4.45
N ARG A 41 -13.44 3.48 -4.19
CA ARG A 41 -13.53 4.19 -2.90
C ARG A 41 -13.60 3.22 -1.71
N LYS A 42 -14.47 2.20 -1.79
CA LYS A 42 -14.57 1.15 -0.76
C LYS A 42 -13.27 0.37 -0.57
N TYR A 43 -12.58 0.05 -1.67
CA TYR A 43 -11.28 -0.63 -1.62
C TYR A 43 -10.18 0.25 -1.02
N THR A 44 -10.21 1.54 -1.34
CA THR A 44 -9.28 2.55 -0.82
C THR A 44 -9.47 2.71 0.70
N GLU A 45 -10.71 2.80 1.17
CA GLU A 45 -11.03 2.80 2.60
C GLU A 45 -10.59 1.50 3.29
N ALA A 46 -10.84 0.35 2.68
CA ALA A 46 -10.40 -0.94 3.22
C ALA A 46 -8.86 -1.04 3.30
N LEU A 47 -8.15 -0.50 2.32
CA LEU A 47 -6.69 -0.39 2.32
C LEU A 47 -6.19 0.52 3.44
N LEU A 48 -6.85 1.67 3.67
CA LEU A 48 -6.54 2.58 4.77
C LEU A 48 -6.77 1.94 6.16
N ARG A 49 -7.84 1.15 6.32
CA ARG A 49 -8.07 0.37 7.54
C ARG A 49 -7.00 -0.69 7.76
N ARG A 50 -6.55 -1.35 6.68
CA ARG A 50 -5.44 -2.30 6.72
C ARG A 50 -4.12 -1.60 7.07
N TYR A 51 -3.87 -0.42 6.51
CA TYR A 51 -2.75 0.44 6.86
C TYR A 51 -2.74 0.76 8.35
N MET A 52 -3.88 1.16 8.94
CA MET A 52 -3.93 1.46 10.36
C MET A 52 -3.52 0.25 11.21
N LYS A 53 -4.10 -0.92 10.95
CA LYS A 53 -3.75 -2.17 11.67
C LYS A 53 -2.27 -2.51 11.56
N LEU A 54 -1.75 -2.54 10.33
CA LEU A 54 -0.36 -2.89 10.05
C LEU A 54 0.62 -1.85 10.61
N SER A 55 0.28 -0.56 10.61
CA SER A 55 1.12 0.50 11.18
C SER A 55 1.25 0.39 12.70
N LEU A 56 0.18 -0.02 13.38
CA LEU A 56 0.20 -0.29 14.81
C LEU A 56 1.01 -1.54 15.14
N GLU A 57 0.87 -2.60 14.35
CA GLU A 57 1.63 -3.85 14.51
C GLU A 57 3.13 -3.63 14.24
N ALA A 58 3.48 -2.85 13.21
CA ALA A 58 4.87 -2.52 12.88
C ALA A 58 5.57 -1.69 13.97
N GLY A 59 4.82 -0.89 14.74
CA GLY A 59 5.34 -0.18 15.91
C GLY A 59 5.63 -1.08 17.11
N ARG A 60 5.18 -2.35 17.10
CA ARG A 60 5.50 -3.36 18.12
C ARG A 60 6.83 -4.04 17.75
N ALA A 61 7.56 -4.51 18.75
CA ALA A 61 8.90 -5.06 18.55
C ALA A 61 8.92 -6.21 17.51
N PRO A 62 9.92 -6.27 16.60
CA PRO A 62 10.02 -7.26 15.53
C PRO A 62 9.94 -8.72 15.99
N SER A 63 10.34 -9.00 17.24
CA SER A 63 10.31 -10.32 17.87
C SER A 63 8.90 -10.91 18.02
N LEU A 64 7.84 -10.10 17.91
CA LEU A 64 6.45 -10.55 17.93
C LEU A 64 5.87 -10.80 16.52
N LEU A 65 6.41 -10.16 15.48
CA LEU A 65 5.90 -10.26 14.10
C LEU A 65 6.23 -11.60 13.41
N GLY A 66 7.18 -12.38 13.94
CA GLY A 66 7.50 -13.71 13.41
C GLY A 66 6.40 -14.76 13.60
N ARG A 67 5.38 -14.50 14.44
CA ARG A 67 4.29 -15.44 14.75
C ARG A 67 2.93 -15.05 14.17
N GLU A 68 2.71 -13.76 13.91
CA GLU A 68 1.43 -13.27 13.38
C GLU A 68 1.52 -13.25 11.85
N MET A 69 1.10 -14.33 11.21
CA MET A 69 1.00 -14.34 9.75
C MET A 69 -0.03 -13.30 9.30
N PHE A 70 0.43 -12.17 8.74
CA PHE A 70 -0.36 -11.04 8.25
C PHE A 70 -1.19 -11.40 7.00
N ARG A 71 -2.13 -12.34 7.16
CA ARG A 71 -3.00 -12.86 6.09
C ARG A 71 -4.19 -11.92 5.84
N GLY A 72 -3.91 -10.69 5.43
CA GLY A 72 -4.94 -9.75 4.94
C GLY A 72 -5.00 -9.72 3.41
N ARG A 73 -6.05 -10.31 2.80
CA ARG A 73 -6.31 -10.34 1.34
C ARG A 73 -7.08 -9.11 0.82
N VAL A 74 -6.78 -7.92 1.34
CA VAL A 74 -7.51 -6.69 0.94
C VAL A 74 -6.80 -5.94 -0.18
N THR A 75 -5.51 -6.24 -0.39
CA THR A 75 -4.66 -5.65 -1.41
C THR A 75 -3.89 -6.74 -2.12
N HIS A 76 -3.55 -6.54 -3.40
CA HIS A 76 -2.62 -7.42 -4.11
C HIS A 76 -1.21 -7.43 -3.50
N TYR A 77 -0.90 -6.47 -2.63
CA TYR A 77 0.31 -6.46 -1.81
C TYR A 77 0.32 -7.64 -0.81
N ARG A 78 1.08 -8.69 -1.15
CA ARG A 78 1.25 -9.90 -0.33
C ARG A 78 2.29 -9.62 0.74
N VAL A 79 1.84 -9.54 1.99
CA VAL A 79 2.73 -9.44 3.15
C VAL A 79 3.12 -10.85 3.56
N GLN A 80 4.39 -11.20 3.39
CA GLN A 80 4.95 -12.49 3.80
C GLN A 80 5.80 -12.36 5.06
N GLY A 81 6.43 -11.21 5.29
CA GLY A 81 7.23 -10.93 6.47
C GLY A 81 7.10 -9.49 6.97
N PHE A 82 7.90 -9.17 8.01
CA PHE A 82 7.94 -7.85 8.62
C PHE A 82 8.41 -6.75 7.65
N ASP A 83 9.42 -7.04 6.84
CA ASP A 83 9.95 -6.07 5.86
C ASP A 83 8.87 -5.64 4.87
N ASP A 84 8.00 -6.57 4.44
CA ASP A 84 6.86 -6.26 3.57
C ASP A 84 5.85 -5.33 4.26
N VAL A 85 5.64 -5.49 5.57
CA VAL A 85 4.77 -4.60 6.36
C VAL A 85 5.35 -3.19 6.37
N ILE A 86 6.65 -3.06 6.66
CA ILE A 86 7.31 -1.74 6.70
C ILE A 86 7.21 -1.06 5.33
N ILE A 87 7.51 -1.77 4.24
CA ILE A 87 7.42 -1.23 2.89
C ILE A 87 5.99 -0.78 2.59
N PHE A 88 4.99 -1.61 2.91
CA PHE A 88 3.58 -1.26 2.72
C PHE A 88 3.17 0.00 3.50
N VAL A 89 3.53 0.06 4.79
CA VAL A 89 3.22 1.22 5.64
C VAL A 89 3.88 2.47 5.08
N HIS A 90 5.17 2.38 4.72
CA HIS A 90 5.92 3.48 4.15
C HIS A 90 5.36 3.98 2.81
N ASP A 91 4.95 3.06 1.93
CA ASP A 91 4.38 3.40 0.63
C ASP A 91 3.02 4.10 0.77
N VAL A 92 2.16 3.63 1.68
CA VAL A 92 0.88 4.29 1.97
C VAL A 92 1.11 5.65 2.61
N GLU A 93 2.02 5.78 3.57
CA GLU A 93 2.36 7.06 4.21
C GLU A 93 2.90 8.06 3.18
N SER A 94 3.74 7.60 2.26
CA SER A 94 4.25 8.41 1.15
C SER A 94 3.11 8.91 0.26
N CYS A 95 2.09 8.10 -0.02
CA CYS A 95 0.92 8.54 -0.77
C CYS A 95 0.09 9.58 0.01
N LEU A 96 -0.08 9.40 1.32
CA LEU A 96 -0.79 10.37 2.16
C LEU A 96 -0.08 11.73 2.22
N LYS A 97 1.26 11.76 2.10
CA LYS A 97 2.06 13.01 2.03
C LYS A 97 1.88 13.77 0.71
N LEU A 98 1.40 13.12 -0.35
CA LEU A 98 1.16 13.74 -1.67
C LEU A 98 -0.23 14.38 -1.80
N LEU A 99 -1.09 14.23 -0.80
CA LEU A 99 -2.39 14.89 -0.74
C LEU A 99 -2.21 16.35 -0.27
N ASP A 100 -3.12 17.22 -0.71
CA ASP A 100 -3.17 18.57 -0.16
C ASP A 100 -3.57 18.54 1.33
N ALA A 101 -3.37 19.65 2.04
CA ALA A 101 -3.60 19.71 3.48
C ALA A 101 -5.07 19.39 3.85
N GLU A 102 -6.02 19.82 3.03
CA GLU A 102 -7.46 19.60 3.26
C GLU A 102 -7.84 18.13 3.06
N GLN A 103 -7.48 17.53 1.93
CA GLN A 103 -7.72 16.11 1.62
C GLN A 103 -7.08 15.20 2.67
N ASN A 104 -5.84 15.50 3.05
CA ASN A 104 -5.14 14.74 4.08
C ASN A 104 -5.87 14.86 5.44
N HIS A 105 -6.34 16.05 5.79
CA HIS A 105 -7.13 16.25 7.01
C HIS A 105 -8.42 15.42 7.00
N LEU A 106 -9.18 15.45 5.89
CA LEU A 106 -10.42 14.69 5.75
C LEU A 106 -10.18 13.17 5.83
N ILE A 107 -9.17 12.66 5.11
CA ILE A 107 -8.83 11.22 5.14
C ILE A 107 -8.38 10.78 6.53
N ARG A 108 -7.56 11.59 7.21
CA ARG A 108 -7.13 11.29 8.59
C ARG A 108 -8.31 11.23 9.54
N ARG A 109 -9.22 12.20 9.49
CA ARG A 109 -10.38 12.25 10.39
C ARG A 109 -11.35 11.10 10.13
N ILE A 110 -11.73 10.88 8.87
CA ILE A 110 -12.82 9.97 8.54
C ILE A 110 -12.31 8.53 8.41
N ALA A 111 -11.30 8.28 7.57
CA ALA A 111 -10.86 6.93 7.26
C ALA A 111 -9.88 6.33 8.28
N LEU A 112 -9.06 7.16 8.95
CA LEU A 112 -8.06 6.68 9.91
C LEU A 112 -8.52 6.78 11.36
N GLN A 113 -9.17 7.88 11.75
CA GLN A 113 -9.67 8.11 13.10
C GLN A 113 -11.14 7.71 13.29
N GLU A 114 -11.79 7.21 12.23
CA GLU A 114 -13.16 6.69 12.24
C GLU A 114 -14.23 7.72 12.67
N TYR A 115 -13.98 9.02 12.52
CA TYR A 115 -15.02 10.03 12.70
C TYR A 115 -16.08 9.87 11.61
N THR A 116 -17.34 10.10 11.99
CA THR A 116 -18.41 10.17 11.00
C THR A 116 -18.27 11.43 10.14
N GLN A 117 -18.80 11.37 8.92
CA GLN A 117 -18.82 12.53 8.02
C GLN A 117 -19.61 13.69 8.63
N THR A 118 -20.66 13.40 9.40
CA THR A 118 -21.48 14.40 10.09
C THR A 118 -20.76 15.07 11.24
N GLU A 119 -20.01 14.32 12.06
CA GLU A 119 -19.18 14.90 13.14
C GLU A 119 -18.09 15.78 12.55
N THR A 120 -17.39 15.29 11.52
CA THR A 120 -16.34 16.05 10.84
C THR A 120 -16.92 17.33 10.22
N ALA A 121 -18.14 17.27 9.68
CA ALA A 121 -18.83 18.43 9.09
C ALA A 121 -19.15 19.49 10.15
N ALA A 122 -19.65 19.06 11.31
CA ALA A 122 -19.88 19.94 12.46
C ALA A 122 -18.57 20.57 12.97
N MET A 123 -17.49 19.78 13.07
CA MET A 123 -16.17 20.25 13.52
C MET A 123 -15.56 21.29 12.58
N LEU A 124 -15.77 21.15 11.26
CA LEU A 124 -15.24 22.08 10.25
C LEU A 124 -16.20 23.23 9.92
N ASN A 125 -17.40 23.24 10.51
CA ASN A 125 -18.48 24.18 10.22
C ASN A 125 -18.83 24.24 8.71
N VAL A 126 -18.87 23.07 8.06
CA VAL A 126 -19.21 22.92 6.64
C VAL A 126 -20.46 22.06 6.52
N PRO A 127 -21.40 22.36 5.60
CA PRO A 127 -22.56 21.50 5.40
C PRO A 127 -22.15 20.09 4.99
N ALA A 128 -22.78 19.07 5.58
CA ALA A 128 -22.42 17.66 5.39
C ALA A 128 -22.32 17.26 3.91
N ARG A 129 -23.23 17.75 3.06
CA ARG A 129 -23.22 17.49 1.60
C ARG A 129 -21.95 17.96 0.91
N THR A 130 -21.41 19.12 1.31
CA THR A 130 -20.16 19.64 0.76
C THR A 130 -18.98 18.81 1.26
N LEU A 131 -18.99 18.42 2.53
CA LEU A 131 -17.95 17.57 3.09
C LEU A 131 -17.89 16.19 2.42
N VAL A 132 -19.03 15.55 2.17
CA VAL A 132 -19.10 14.26 1.46
C VAL A 132 -18.44 14.37 0.09
N ARG A 133 -18.76 15.41 -0.69
CA ARG A 133 -18.17 15.64 -2.02
C ARG A 133 -16.65 15.86 -1.97
N ARG A 134 -16.17 16.61 -0.97
CA ARG A 134 -14.73 16.85 -0.78
C ARG A 134 -14.00 15.58 -0.37
N TYR A 135 -14.59 14.80 0.54
CA TYR A 135 -14.05 13.51 0.97
C TYR A 135 -14.00 12.50 -0.19
N ASP A 136 -15.08 12.39 -0.98
CA ASP A 136 -15.11 11.59 -2.20
C ASP A 136 -14.00 11.96 -3.18
N SER A 137 -13.79 13.27 -3.38
CA SER A 137 -12.70 13.77 -4.24
C SER A 137 -11.32 13.45 -3.69
N ALA A 138 -11.16 13.48 -2.36
CA ALA A 138 -9.92 13.08 -1.68
C ALA A 138 -9.65 11.58 -1.86
N LEU A 139 -10.67 10.73 -1.71
CA LEU A 139 -10.58 9.30 -1.97
C LEU A 139 -10.21 9.04 -3.43
N ASP A 140 -10.86 9.69 -4.39
CA ASP A 140 -10.56 9.52 -5.82
C ASP A 140 -9.11 9.92 -6.14
N ARG A 141 -8.60 11.01 -5.53
CA ARG A 141 -7.20 11.42 -5.66
C ARG A 141 -6.25 10.36 -5.08
N LEU A 142 -6.55 9.85 -3.89
CA LEU A 142 -5.75 8.83 -3.24
C LEU A 142 -5.77 7.50 -4.00
N THR A 143 -6.92 7.10 -4.54
CA THR A 143 -7.07 5.93 -5.41
C THR A 143 -6.13 6.02 -6.61
N ARG A 144 -6.05 7.18 -7.27
CA ARG A 144 -5.10 7.38 -8.40
C ARG A 144 -3.66 7.11 -7.96
N LEU A 145 -3.25 7.67 -6.82
CA LEU A 145 -1.91 7.45 -6.26
C LEU A 145 -1.67 5.95 -5.96
N PHE A 146 -2.65 5.26 -5.39
CA PHE A 146 -2.55 3.84 -5.10
C PHE A 146 -2.46 2.97 -6.35
N LEU A 147 -3.19 3.31 -7.42
CA LEU A 147 -3.09 2.61 -8.71
C LEU A 147 -1.74 2.88 -9.39
N GLU A 148 -1.25 4.12 -9.37
CA GLU A 148 0.05 4.50 -9.92
C GLU A 148 1.21 3.78 -9.22
N ARG A 149 1.10 3.62 -7.89
CA ARG A 149 2.08 2.93 -7.04
C ARG A 149 1.87 1.41 -6.98
N ARG A 150 0.85 0.88 -7.68
CA ARG A 150 0.46 -0.55 -7.67
C ARG A 150 0.14 -1.11 -6.28
N LEU A 151 -0.32 -0.25 -5.36
CA LEU A 151 -0.89 -0.66 -4.07
C LEU A 151 -2.31 -1.24 -4.24
N LEU A 152 -3.00 -0.79 -5.30
CA LEU A 152 -4.24 -1.38 -5.81
C LEU A 152 -4.00 -1.90 -7.23
N GLU A 153 -4.64 -3.02 -7.57
CA GLU A 153 -4.71 -3.49 -8.95
C GLU A 153 -5.98 -2.99 -9.62
N PRO A 154 -5.95 -2.69 -10.94
CA PRO A 154 -7.15 -2.36 -11.68
C PRO A 154 -8.11 -3.55 -11.68
N LEU A 155 -9.34 -3.35 -11.20
CA LEU A 155 -10.42 -4.33 -11.30
C LEU A 155 -10.62 -4.70 -12.78
N VAL A 156 -10.85 -5.98 -13.05
CA VAL A 156 -11.00 -6.52 -14.42
C VAL A 156 -12.13 -5.82 -15.20
N ALA A 157 -13.16 -5.32 -14.53
CA ALA A 157 -14.22 -4.51 -15.15
C ALA A 157 -13.71 -3.18 -15.75
N CYS A 158 -12.56 -2.67 -15.33
CA CYS A 158 -11.90 -1.51 -15.92
C CYS A 158 -11.01 -1.86 -17.12
N GLN A 159 -10.81 -3.16 -17.40
CA GLN A 159 -9.95 -3.66 -18.48
C GLN A 159 -10.72 -3.94 -19.77
N GLU A 160 -12.05 -4.07 -19.71
CA GLU A 160 -12.90 -4.43 -20.86
C GLU A 160 -13.18 -3.29 -21.85
N ALA A 161 -12.76 -2.05 -21.56
CA ALA A 161 -12.96 -0.91 -22.47
C ALA A 161 -12.02 -0.89 -23.69
N GLY A 162 -11.14 -1.88 -23.83
CA GLY A 162 -10.25 -2.00 -24.98
C GLY A 162 -10.02 -3.46 -25.32
N ILE A 163 -10.95 -4.06 -26.05
CA ILE A 163 -10.80 -5.11 -27.08
C ILE A 163 -12.21 -5.60 -27.42
N ARG A 164 -12.73 -5.20 -28.59
CA ARG A 164 -13.34 -6.13 -29.54
C ARG A 164 -13.01 -5.66 -30.96
N PRO A 165 -12.45 -6.53 -31.83
CA PRO A 165 -12.33 -6.26 -33.27
C PRO A 165 -13.70 -6.24 -33.95
#